data_AF-A0A9Q9B9N0-F1
#
_entry.id   AF-A0A9Q9B9N0-F1
#
_cell.length_a   1.000
_cell.length_b   1.000
_cell.length_c   1.000
_cell.angle_alpha   90.00
_cell.angle_beta   90.00
_cell.angle_gamma   90.00
#
_symmetry.space_group_name_H-M   'P 1'
#
loop_
_entity.id
_entity.type
_entity.pdbx_description
1 polymer ?
#
loop_
_entity_poly.entity_id
_entity_poly.type
_entity_poly.pdbx_seq_one_letter_code
_entity_poly.pdbx_strand_id
1 'polypeptide(L)' 'MNNPSEISKEWYSYAERDLITANHLVKTLHPVPLEIVCYHCQQSSEKFLKGYIAD' A
#
# COMPACT_ATOMS: atom_id res chain seq x y z
N MET A 1 17.22 7.93 -16.14
CA MET A 1 16.59 6.62 -15.89
C MET A 1 16.81 6.34 -14.41
N ASN A 2 15.75 6.16 -13.63
CA ASN A 2 15.88 5.85 -12.21
C ASN A 2 16.56 4.48 -12.07
N ASN A 3 17.44 4.32 -11.09
CA ASN A 3 18.04 3.01 -10.84
C ASN A 3 17.01 2.07 -10.15
N PRO A 4 17.16 0.74 -10.27
CA PRO A 4 16.22 -0.23 -9.70
C PRO A 4 15.85 0.06 -8.22
N SER A 5 16.83 0.42 -7.38
CA SER A 5 16.56 0.71 -5.96
C SER A 5 15.79 2.02 -5.71
N GLU A 6 15.80 2.98 -6.63
CA GLU A 6 14.94 4.16 -6.53
C GLU A 6 13.48 3.79 -6.84
N ILE A 7 13.28 2.89 -7.80
CA ILE A 7 11.96 2.38 -8.17
C ILE A 7 11.38 1.51 -7.04
N SER A 8 12.20 0.66 -6.41
CA SER A 8 11.77 -0.19 -5.28
C SER A 8 11.29 0.66 -4.10
N LYS A 9 12.06 1.69 -3.72
CA LYS A 9 11.70 2.64 -2.66
C LYS A 9 10.41 3.39 -2.94
N GLU A 10 10.19 3.79 -4.20
CA GLU A 10 8.95 4.47 -4.59
C GLU A 10 7.73 3.55 -4.39
N TRP A 11 7.83 2.29 -4.82
CA TRP A 11 6.80 1.28 -4.61
C TRP A 11 6.52 0.99 -3.14
N TYR A 12 7.57 0.86 -2.32
CA TYR A 12 7.42 0.70 -0.87
C TYR A 12 6.70 1.89 -0.23
N SER A 13 7.03 3.12 -0.64
CA SER A 13 6.32 4.32 -0.17
C SER A 13 4.84 4.33 -0.55
N TYR A 14 4.48 3.86 -1.75
CA TYR A 14 3.06 3.68 -2.10
C TYR A 14 2.38 2.60 -1.25
N ALA A 15 3.05 1.47 -1.04
CA ALA A 15 2.52 0.36 -0.27
C ALA A 15 2.23 0.73 1.19
N GLU A 16 3.12 1.51 1.82
CA GLU A 16 2.94 2.02 3.17
C GLU A 16 1.74 2.97 3.27
N ARG A 17 1.54 3.86 2.29
CA ARG A 17 0.38 4.77 2.25
C ARG A 17 -0.95 4.02 2.16
N ASP A 18 -1.00 2.93 1.38
CA ASP A 18 -2.18 2.06 1.32
C ASP A 18 -2.45 1.39 2.68
N LEU A 19 -1.41 0.87 3.34
CA LEU A 19 -1.56 0.25 4.66
C LEU A 19 -2.00 1.26 5.74
N ILE A 20 -1.45 2.47 5.72
CA ILE A 20 -1.85 3.57 6.62
C ILE A 20 -3.32 3.91 6.38
N THR A 21 -3.76 3.98 5.12
CA THR A 21 -5.16 4.26 4.77
C THR A 21 -6.09 3.17 5.28
N ALA A 22 -5.78 1.89 5.04
CA ALA A 22 -6.56 0.77 5.56
C ALA A 22 -6.71 0.83 7.09
N ASN A 23 -5.59 1.08 7.79
CA ASN A 23 -5.55 1.23 9.24
C ASN A 23 -6.34 2.43 9.76
N HIS A 24 -6.34 3.54 9.02
CA HIS A 24 -7.14 4.71 9.38
C HIS A 24 -8.63 4.39 9.25
N LEU A 25 -9.06 3.91 8.07
CA LEU A 25 -10.47 3.65 7.76
C LEU A 25 -11.10 2.64 8.74
N VAL A 26 -10.40 1.57 9.08
CA VAL A 26 -10.91 0.55 10.03
C VAL A 26 -11.05 1.09 11.46
N LYS A 27 -10.28 2.11 11.84
CA LYS A 27 -10.28 2.69 13.19
C LYS A 27 -11.22 3.89 13.34
N THR A 28 -11.45 4.65 12.26
CA THR A 28 -12.12 5.96 12.35
C THR A 28 -13.53 6.01 11.77
N LEU A 29 -13.91 5.09 10.88
CA LEU A 29 -15.23 5.10 10.25
C LEU A 29 -16.21 4.11 10.89
N HIS A 30 -17.47 4.56 11.01
CA HIS A 30 -18.59 3.72 11.43
C HIS A 30 -19.83 4.00 10.56
N PRO A 31 -20.44 2.98 9.93
CA PRO A 31 -19.97 1.58 9.88
C PRO A 31 -18.63 1.46 9.17
N VAL A 32 -17.84 0.43 9.53
CA VAL A 32 -16.54 0.19 8.91
C VAL A 32 -16.74 -0.22 7.44
N PRO A 33 -16.15 0.49 6.46
CA PRO A 33 -16.28 0.13 5.05
C PRO A 33 -15.28 -0.98 4.70
N LEU A 34 -15.63 -2.23 5.07
CA LEU A 34 -14.74 -3.38 4.95
C LEU A 34 -14.21 -3.61 3.53
N GLU A 35 -15.03 -3.39 2.51
CA GLU A 35 -14.63 -3.54 1.11
C GLU A 35 -13.49 -2.58 0.75
N ILE A 36 -13.56 -1.34 1.22
CA ILE A 36 -12.55 -0.31 0.97
C ILE A 36 -11.28 -0.59 1.76
N VAL A 37 -11.42 -1.04 3.02
CA VAL A 37 -10.28 -1.47 3.84
C VAL A 37 -9.53 -2.63 3.16
N CYS A 38 -10.25 -3.66 2.72
CA CYS A 38 -9.67 -4.80 2.02
C CYS A 38 -9.00 -4.41 0.70
N TYR A 39 -9.61 -3.49 -0.06
CA TYR A 39 -9.00 -2.94 -1.27
C TYR A 39 -7.64 -2.31 -0.98
N HIS A 40 -7.52 -1.47 0.05
CA HIS A 40 -6.22 -0.90 0.41
C HIS A 40 -5.20 -1.95 0.92
N CYS A 41 -5.64 -2.98 1.64
CA CYS A 41 -4.75 -4.09 2.02
C CYS A 41 -4.21 -4.85 0.79
N GLN A 42 -5.06 -5.14 -0.20
CA GLN A 42 -4.65 -5.75 -1.47
C GLN A 42 -3.65 -4.84 -2.19
N GLN A 43 -3.98 -3.55 -2.31
CA GLN A 43 -3.14 -2.56 -2.98
C GLN A 43 -1.77 -2.39 -2.31
N SER A 44 -1.72 -2.42 -0.98
CA SER A 44 -0.47 -2.41 -0.22
C SER A 44 0.38 -3.64 -0.55
N SER A 45 -0.23 -4.83 -0.52
CA SER A 45 0.46 -6.09 -0.79
C SER A 45 1.02 -6.14 -2.21
N GLU A 46 0.24 -5.72 -3.21
CA GLU A 46 0.67 -5.66 -4.62
C GLU A 46 1.86 -4.72 -4.80
N LYS A 47 1.85 -3.55 -4.14
CA LYS A 47 2.92 -2.56 -4.28
C LYS A 47 4.19 -2.96 -3.55
N PHE A 48 4.09 -3.62 -2.39
CA PHE A 48 5.27 -4.24 -1.78
C PHE A 48 5.89 -5.28 -2.70
N LEU A 49 5.08 -6.14 -3.34
CA LEU A 49 5.58 -7.12 -4.29
C LEU A 49 6.24 -6.47 -5.52
N LYS A 50 5.66 -5.39 -6.06
CA LYS A 50 6.26 -4.60 -7.16
C LYS A 50 7.61 -4.01 -6.76
N GLY A 51 7.70 -3.46 -5.54
CA GLY A 51 8.97 -2.94 -5.02
C GLY A 51 10.03 -4.02 -4.89
N TYR A 52 9.65 -5.21 -4.38
CA TYR A 52 10.55 -6.36 -4.26
C TYR A 52 11.07 -6.86 -5.61
N ILE A 53 10.23 -6.89 -6.64
CA ILE A 53 10.63 -7.31 -8.00
C ILE A 53 11.52 -6.25 -8.68
N ALA A 54 11.37 -4.98 -8.29
CA ALA A 54 12.11 -3.86 -8.87
C ALA A 54 13.46 -3.58 -8.19
N ASP A 55 13.76 -4.20 -7.06
CA ASP A 55 15.01 -4.07 -6.30
C ASP A 55 16.13 -4.95 -6.89
#